data_AF-A0A0D3JFT9-F1
#
_entry.id   AF-A0A0D3JFT9-F1
#
_cell.length_a   1.000
_cell.length_b   1.000
_cell.length_c   1.000
_cell.angle_alpha   90.00
_cell.angle_beta   90.00
_cell.angle_gamma   90.00
#
_symmetry.space_group_name_H-M   'P 1'
#
loop_
_entity.id
_entity.type
_entity.pdbx_description
1 polymer ?
#
loop_
_entity_poly.entity_id
_entity_poly.type
_entity_poly.pdbx_seq_one_letter_code
_entity_poly.pdbx_strand_id
1 'polypeptide(L)'
;MAFFTSLLATPRKASGKTLLERLGGATQLDDRRDALASFKELSAEEPLRLIVEGGIGLLVRLAGDEDAQLARDALETLSNLCDVG
;
A
#
# COMPACT_ATOMS: atom_id res chain seq x y z
N MET A 1 -11.91 42.48 -3.49
CA MET A 1 -10.72 42.13 -2.66
C MET A 1 -10.72 40.63 -2.45
N ALA A 2 -9.93 39.92 -3.24
CA ALA A 2 -9.72 38.48 -3.11
C ALA A 2 -8.75 38.21 -1.96
N PHE A 3 -8.95 37.16 -1.16
CA PHE A 3 -7.85 36.31 -0.68
C PHE A 3 -8.38 34.91 -0.35
N PHE A 4 -7.88 33.95 -1.14
CA PHE A 4 -7.98 32.51 -1.00
C PHE A 4 -7.57 32.05 0.40
N THR A 5 -8.38 31.20 1.05
CA THR A 5 -7.95 30.34 2.15
C THR A 5 -8.05 28.90 1.69
N SER A 6 -6.99 28.43 1.02
CA SER A 6 -6.76 27.03 0.69
C SER A 6 -5.31 26.70 1.04
N LEU A 7 -5.04 26.30 2.28
CA LEU A 7 -3.77 25.76 2.77
C LEU A 7 -4.07 25.33 4.22
N LEU A 8 -4.43 24.09 4.53
CA LEU A 8 -3.60 22.90 4.47
C LEU A 8 -4.52 21.70 4.24
N ALA A 9 -4.62 21.23 2.99
CA ALA A 9 -5.07 19.86 2.78
C ALA A 9 -3.92 18.98 3.27
N THR A 10 -4.03 18.42 4.48
CA THR A 10 -3.20 17.27 4.88
C THR A 10 -3.23 16.28 3.72
N PRO A 11 -2.08 15.82 3.19
CA PRO A 11 -2.10 14.84 2.11
C PRO A 11 -2.98 13.68 2.59
N ARG A 12 -4.11 13.49 1.93
CA ARG A 12 -5.05 12.45 2.31
C ARG A 12 -4.34 11.14 2.07
N LYS A 13 -3.85 10.51 3.15
CA LYS A 13 -3.14 9.23 3.08
C LYS A 13 -4.01 8.28 2.25
N ALA A 14 -3.43 7.70 1.20
CA ALA A 14 -4.19 6.84 0.30
C ALA A 14 -4.78 5.68 1.13
N SER A 15 -6.08 5.40 0.96
CA SER A 15 -6.68 4.26 1.66
C SER A 15 -6.07 2.96 1.12
N GLY A 16 -6.03 1.91 1.94
CA GLY A 16 -5.54 0.60 1.50
C GLY A 16 -6.17 0.16 0.18
N LYS A 17 -7.47 0.36 0.02
CA LYS A 17 -8.21 0.06 -1.20
C LYS A 17 -7.66 0.76 -2.46
N THR A 18 -7.31 2.05 -2.40
CA THR A 18 -6.79 2.76 -3.57
C THR A 18 -5.37 2.31 -3.89
N LEU A 19 -4.58 1.93 -2.88
CA LEU A 19 -3.26 1.31 -3.07
C LEU A 19 -3.37 -0.09 -3.68
N LEU A 20 -4.36 -0.89 -3.28
CA LEU A 20 -4.64 -2.20 -3.88
C LEU A 20 -5.06 -2.08 -5.35
N GLU A 21 -5.93 -1.12 -5.67
CA GLU A 21 -6.32 -0.83 -7.06
C GLU A 21 -5.11 -0.39 -7.90
N ARG A 22 -4.23 0.46 -7.34
CA ARG A 22 -2.98 0.86 -7.99
C ARG A 22 -2.03 -0.31 -8.20
N LEU A 23 -1.84 -1.17 -7.20
CA LEU A 23 -0.99 -2.36 -7.30
C LEU A 23 -1.51 -3.37 -8.32
N GLY A 24 -2.82 -3.54 -8.40
CA GLY A 24 -3.45 -4.44 -9.37
C GLY A 24 -3.43 -3.91 -10.81
N GLY A 25 -3.42 -2.59 -10.99
CA GLY A 25 -3.47 -1.93 -12.30
C GLY A 25 -2.13 -1.42 -12.84
N ALA A 26 -1.10 -1.30 -12.01
CA ALA A 26 0.21 -0.78 -12.42
C ALA A 26 0.96 -1.78 -13.32
N THR A 27 1.32 -1.33 -14.52
CA THR A 27 2.11 -2.11 -15.49
C THR A 27 3.61 -1.83 -15.39
N GLN A 28 3.97 -0.63 -14.94
CA GLN A 28 5.37 -0.23 -14.77
C GLN A 28 5.90 -0.70 -13.42
N LEU A 29 7.12 -1.24 -13.43
CA LEU A 29 7.74 -1.81 -12.24
C LEU A 29 7.90 -0.79 -11.11
N ASP A 30 8.31 0.43 -11.43
CA ASP A 30 8.54 1.49 -10.44
C ASP A 30 7.22 1.91 -9.76
N ASP A 31 6.13 2.04 -10.52
CA ASP A 31 4.80 2.34 -9.97
C ASP A 31 4.31 1.24 -9.01
N ARG A 32 4.60 -0.02 -9.34
CA ARG A 32 4.27 -1.18 -8.48
C ARG A 32 5.06 -1.11 -7.18
N ARG A 33 6.36 -0.81 -7.25
CA ARG A 33 7.24 -0.69 -6.08
C ARG A 33 6.83 0.47 -5.18
N ASP A 34 6.55 1.64 -5.74
CA ASP A 34 6.10 2.81 -4.98
C ASP A 34 4.75 2.57 -4.29
N ALA A 35 3.81 1.93 -4.98
CA ALA A 35 2.52 1.58 -4.40
C ALA A 35 2.66 0.54 -3.27
N LEU A 36 3.55 -0.45 -3.43
CA LEU A 36 3.80 -1.47 -2.41
C LEU A 36 4.52 -0.88 -1.19
N ALA A 37 5.48 0.02 -1.40
CA ALA A 37 6.14 0.75 -0.32
C ALA A 37 5.13 1.55 0.51
N SER A 38 4.23 2.28 -0.16
CA SER A 38 3.13 3.01 0.51
C SER A 38 2.20 2.07 1.29
N PHE A 39 1.93 0.89 0.72
CA PHE A 39 1.07 -0.12 1.36
C PHE A 39 1.77 -0.76 2.58
N LYS A 40 3.08 -1.00 2.50
CA LYS A 40 3.91 -1.50 3.59
C LYS A 40 3.92 -0.52 4.76
N GLU A 41 4.10 0.77 4.53
CA GLU A 41 4.00 1.80 5.57
C GLU A 41 2.63 1.79 6.25
N LEU A 42 1.55 1.75 5.47
CA LEU A 42 0.19 1.71 6.01
C LEU A 42 -0.09 0.43 6.80
N SER A 43 0.54 -0.70 6.45
CA SER A 43 0.37 -1.98 7.16
C SER A 43 0.87 -1.95 8.59
N ALA A 44 1.86 -1.10 8.90
CA ALA A 44 2.33 -0.92 10.27
C ALA A 44 1.36 -0.08 11.12
N GLU A 45 0.52 0.74 10.49
CA GLU A 45 -0.39 1.67 11.18
C GLU A 45 -1.83 1.15 11.27
N GLU A 46 -2.34 0.55 10.19
CA GLU A 46 -3.74 0.13 10.07
C GLU A 46 -3.89 -1.33 9.54
N PRO A 47 -3.24 -2.33 10.14
CA PRO A 47 -3.14 -3.69 9.59
C PRO A 47 -4.51 -4.37 9.41
N LEU A 48 -5.39 -4.30 10.41
CA LEU A 48 -6.74 -4.90 10.34
C LEU A 48 -7.58 -4.32 9.20
N ARG A 49 -7.45 -3.02 8.93
CA ARG A 49 -8.17 -2.37 7.85
C ARG A 49 -7.71 -2.90 6.49
N LEU A 50 -6.40 -3.05 6.31
CA LEU A 50 -5.84 -3.60 5.07
C LEU A 50 -6.24 -5.05 4.84
N ILE A 51 -6.36 -5.84 5.91
CA ILE A 51 -6.87 -7.21 5.84
C ILE A 51 -8.33 -7.21 5.35
N VAL A 52 -9.19 -6.39 5.96
CA VAL A 52 -10.62 -6.27 5.60
C VAL A 52 -10.81 -5.77 4.17
N GLU A 53 -9.94 -4.88 3.71
CA GLU A 53 -9.95 -4.36 2.33
C GLU A 53 -9.41 -5.37 1.30
N GLY A 54 -8.97 -6.56 1.72
CA GLY A 54 -8.58 -7.67 0.83
C GLY A 54 -7.08 -7.73 0.50
N GLY A 55 -6.23 -7.07 1.28
CA GLY A 55 -4.81 -6.96 0.98
C GLY A 55 -4.03 -8.27 0.96
N ILE A 56 -4.45 -9.27 1.75
CA ILE A 56 -3.76 -10.57 1.86
C ILE A 56 -3.62 -11.25 0.50
N GLY A 57 -4.70 -11.33 -0.28
CA GLY A 57 -4.69 -12.04 -1.56
C GLY A 57 -3.72 -11.42 -2.57
N LEU A 58 -3.64 -10.09 -2.60
CA LEU A 58 -2.71 -9.37 -3.45
C LEU A 58 -1.26 -9.57 -3.00
N LEU A 59 -0.98 -9.50 -1.70
CA LEU A 59 0.36 -9.71 -1.16
C LEU A 59 0.87 -11.13 -1.40
N VAL A 60 0.02 -12.15 -1.27
CA VAL A 60 0.39 -13.55 -1.58
C VAL A 60 0.79 -13.69 -3.05
N ARG A 61 0.08 -13.02 -3.97
CA ARG A 61 0.46 -13.00 -5.39
C ARG A 61 1.80 -12.30 -5.61
N LEU A 62 2.02 -11.15 -4.98
CA LEU A 62 3.27 -10.38 -5.11
C LEU A 62 4.47 -11.08 -4.46
N ALA A 63 4.26 -11.88 -3.42
CA ALA A 63 5.32 -12.69 -2.80
C ALA A 63 5.94 -13.71 -3.77
N GLY A 64 5.22 -14.08 -4.84
CA GLY A 64 5.70 -14.93 -5.92
C GLY A 64 6.14 -14.18 -7.19
N ASP A 65 6.32 -12.85 -7.12
CA ASP A 65 6.72 -12.05 -8.27
C ASP A 65 8.18 -12.32 -8.68
N GLU A 66 8.47 -12.19 -9.98
CA GLU A 66 9.84 -12.32 -10.50
C GLU A 66 10.75 -11.18 -10.01
N ASP A 67 10.16 -10.01 -9.71
CA ASP A 67 10.90 -8.92 -9.10
C ASP A 67 11.15 -9.20 -7.61
N ALA A 68 12.42 -9.47 -7.29
CA ALA A 68 12.83 -9.81 -5.93
C ALA A 68 12.50 -8.71 -4.90
N GLN A 69 12.48 -7.44 -5.31
CA GLN A 69 12.10 -6.35 -4.42
C GLN A 69 10.60 -6.40 -4.09
N LEU A 70 9.74 -6.54 -5.09
CA LEU A 70 8.30 -6.71 -4.86
C LEU A 70 7.99 -7.94 -4.00
N ALA A 71 8.63 -9.07 -4.27
CA ALA A 71 8.45 -10.29 -3.48
C ALA A 71 8.83 -10.09 -2.02
N ARG A 72 9.99 -9.47 -1.75
CA ARG A 72 10.46 -9.17 -0.39
C ARG A 72 9.53 -8.18 0.32
N ASP A 73 9.21 -7.06 -0.32
CA ASP A 73 8.36 -6.02 0.30
C ASP A 73 6.95 -6.56 0.59
N ALA A 74 6.44 -7.47 -0.24
CA ALA A 74 5.16 -8.14 0.01
C ALA A 74 5.22 -9.07 1.23
N LEU A 75 6.30 -9.84 1.38
CA LEU A 75 6.52 -10.69 2.56
C LEU A 75 6.72 -9.87 3.85
N GLU A 76 7.46 -8.77 3.79
CA GLU A 76 7.59 -7.84 4.92
C GLU A 76 6.23 -7.25 5.31
N THR A 77 5.42 -6.86 4.33
CA THR A 77 4.06 -6.36 4.58
C THR A 77 3.19 -7.44 5.22
N LEU A 78 3.23 -8.69 4.72
CA LEU A 78 2.52 -9.82 5.35
C LEU A 78 2.96 -10.03 6.80
N SER A 79 4.26 -9.89 7.09
CA SER A 79 4.77 -9.95 8.46
C SER A 79 4.13 -8.86 9.34
N ASN A 80 4.08 -7.61 8.87
CA ASN A 80 3.44 -6.52 9.62
C ASN A 80 1.96 -6.80 9.91
N LEU A 81 1.23 -7.39 8.96
CA LEU A 81 -0.18 -7.76 9.16
C LEU A 81 -0.37 -8.88 10.18
N CYS A 82 0.64 -9.74 10.37
CA CYS A 82 0.62 -10.84 11.33
C CYS A 82 1.17 -10.46 12.71
N ASP A 83 1.98 -9.40 12.79
CA ASP A 83 2.58 -8.89 14.03
C ASP A 83 1.58 -8.07 14.88
N VAL A 84 0.29 -8.14 14.54
CA VAL A 84 -0.81 -7.58 15.34
C VAL A 84 -1.07 -8.53 16.52
N GLY A 85 -0.13 -8.53 17.48
CA GLY A 85 -0.18 -9.24 18.76
C GLY A 85 -0.20 -8.29 19.93
#